data_AF-A0AA38FM05-F1
#
_entry.id   AF-A0AA38FM05-F1
#
_cell.length_a   1.000
_cell.length_b   1.000
_cell.length_c   1.000
_cell.angle_alpha   90.00
_cell.angle_beta   90.00
_cell.angle_gamma   90.00
#
_symmetry.space_group_name_H-M   'P 1'
#
loop_
_entity.id
_entity.type
_entity.pdbx_description
1 polymer ?
#
loop_
_entity_poly.entity_id
_entity_poly.type
_entity_poly.pdbx_seq_one_letter_code
_entity_poly.pdbx_strand_id
1 'polypeptide(L)' 'VVNHGIPLNLMEKMKGIMREFIQLPLEEKIKYEVQDLEGYGQTFVVSNNQKLDWTDTMYLTTLPPESRKLNLWPTRPLDF' A
#
# COMPACT_ATOMS: atom_id res chain seq x y z
N VAL A 1 6.64 -17.57 -10.44
CA VAL A 1 7.17 -18.75 -9.69
C VAL A 1 5.99 -19.60 -9.27
N VAL A 2 6.07 -20.92 -9.40
CA VAL A 2 5.06 -21.87 -8.88
C VAL A 2 5.72 -22.75 -7.81
N ASN A 3 4.95 -23.42 -6.94
CA ASN A 3 5.47 -24.25 -5.83
C ASN A 3 6.44 -23.51 -4.89
N HIS A 4 6.18 -22.23 -4.63
CA HIS A 4 7.02 -21.34 -3.79
C HIS A 4 6.81 -21.53 -2.27
N GLY A 5 5.99 -22.49 -1.84
CA GLY A 5 5.76 -22.79 -0.42
C GLY A 5 4.90 -21.78 0.37
N ILE A 6 4.43 -20.71 -0.28
CA ILE A 6 3.52 -19.74 0.36
C ILE A 6 2.09 -20.29 0.30
N PRO A 7 1.36 -20.37 1.44
CA PRO A 7 -0.02 -20.84 1.46
C PRO A 7 -0.93 -20.01 0.54
N LEU A 8 -1.80 -20.68 -0.24
CA LEU A 8 -2.72 -20.03 -1.17
C LEU A 8 -3.70 -19.11 -0.44
N ASN A 9 -4.26 -19.57 0.68
CA ASN A 9 -5.19 -18.81 1.51
C ASN A 9 -4.58 -17.50 2.05
N LEU A 10 -3.27 -17.49 2.35
CA LEU A 10 -2.57 -16.28 2.78
C LEU A 10 -2.50 -15.26 1.63
N MET A 11 -2.17 -15.70 0.42
CA MET A 11 -2.13 -14.82 -0.75
C MET A 11 -3.52 -14.30 -1.13
N GLU A 12 -4.56 -15.14 -1.01
CA GLU A 12 -5.94 -14.73 -1.23
C GLU A 12 -6.41 -13.71 -0.20
N LYS A 13 -6.09 -13.92 1.09
CA LYS A 13 -6.37 -12.97 2.16
C LYS A 13 -5.71 -11.62 1.90
N MET A 14 -4.41 -11.61 1.55
CA MET A 14 -3.67 -10.39 1.23
C MET A 14 -4.30 -9.62 0.05
N LYS A 15 -4.70 -10.33 -1.02
CA LYS A 15 -5.40 -9.73 -2.16
C LYS A 15 -6.76 -9.15 -1.76
N GLY A 16 -7.49 -9.84 -0.87
CA GLY A 16 -8.77 -9.39 -0.33
C GLY A 16 -8.64 -8.09 0.46
N ILE A 17 -7.73 -8.06 1.45
CA ILE A 17 -7.41 -6.90 2.27
C ILE A 17 -7.09 -5.68 1.40
N MET A 18 -6.18 -5.84 0.42
CA MET A 18 -5.81 -4.73 -0.46
C MET A 18 -6.97 -4.26 -1.34
N ARG A 19 -7.82 -5.18 -1.81
CA ARG A 19 -9.02 -4.82 -2.58
C ARG A 19 -9.98 -4.01 -1.73
N GLU A 20 -10.23 -4.44 -0.49
CA GLU A 20 -11.08 -3.71 0.46
C GLU A 20 -10.53 -2.31 0.73
N PHE A 21 -9.22 -2.18 0.99
CA PHE A 21 -8.58 -0.89 1.18
C PHE A 21 -8.77 0.05 -0.02
N ILE A 22 -8.47 -0.42 -1.25
CA ILE A 22 -8.57 0.41 -2.46
C ILE A 22 -10.02 0.82 -2.76
N GLN A 23 -11.00 0.00 -2.37
CA GLN A 23 -12.43 0.29 -2.50
C GLN A 23 -12.99 1.26 -1.46
N LEU A 24 -12.21 1.61 -0.42
CA LEU A 24 -12.62 2.64 0.53
C LEU A 24 -12.79 4.00 -0.18
N PRO A 25 -13.65 4.88 0.35
CA PRO A 25 -13.74 6.27 -0.10
C PRO A 25 -12.37 6.96 -0.08
N LEU A 26 -12.18 7.93 -0.98
CA LEU A 26 -10.91 8.65 -1.09
C LEU A 26 -10.52 9.29 0.25
N GLU A 27 -11.49 9.82 0.98
CA GLU A 27 -11.34 10.47 2.29
C GLU A 27 -10.76 9.53 3.35
N GLU A 28 -11.00 8.23 3.24
CA GLU A 28 -10.40 7.23 4.12
C GLU A 28 -8.98 6.88 3.68
N LYS A 29 -8.71 6.84 2.37
CA LYS A 29 -7.39 6.47 1.81
C LYS A 29 -6.35 7.57 1.98
N ILE A 30 -6.74 8.85 1.82
CA ILE A 30 -5.84 10.00 1.97
C ILE A 30 -5.35 10.22 3.41
N LYS A 31 -5.96 9.56 4.40
CA LYS A 31 -5.45 9.56 5.78
C LYS A 31 -4.05 8.96 5.88
N TYR A 32 -3.67 8.14 4.90
CA TYR A 32 -2.37 7.49 4.80
C TYR A 32 -1.53 8.10 3.68
N GLU A 33 -1.74 9.38 3.32
CA GLU A 33 -1.03 10.04 2.22
C GLU A 33 0.50 9.91 2.29
N VAL A 34 1.16 9.99 1.12
CA VAL A 34 2.61 9.83 1.03
C VAL A 34 3.35 10.80 1.94
N GLN A 35 4.14 10.25 2.86
CA GLN A 35 5.08 10.95 3.73
C GLN A 35 6.43 10.22 3.65
N ASP A 36 7.52 10.95 3.38
CA ASP A 36 8.87 10.39 3.28
C ASP A 36 8.96 9.13 2.36
N LEU A 37 8.32 9.19 1.19
CA LEU A 37 8.24 8.11 0.21
C LEU A 37 7.39 6.88 0.60
N GLU A 38 6.67 6.89 1.72
CA GLU A 38 5.74 5.81 2.14
C GLU A 38 4.31 6.34 2.27
N GLY A 39 3.32 5.49 1.99
CA GLY A 39 1.89 5.83 2.08
C GLY A 39 1.14 5.66 0.76
N TYR A 40 -0.09 6.19 0.76
CA TYR A 40 -1.06 6.16 -0.32
C TYR A 40 -0.92 7.39 -1.22
N GLY A 41 -0.66 7.17 -2.50
CA GLY A 41 -0.56 8.23 -3.50
C GLY A 41 0.61 8.03 -4.46
N GLN A 42 0.95 9.11 -5.16
CA GLN A 42 2.03 9.13 -6.15
C GLN A 42 3.35 9.47 -5.46
N THR A 43 4.17 8.46 -5.21
CA THR A 43 5.41 8.58 -4.43
C THR A 43 6.58 9.20 -5.19
N PHE A 44 6.58 9.13 -6.52
CA PHE A 44 7.77 9.37 -7.35
C PHE A 44 7.62 10.51 -8.36
N VAL A 45 7.04 11.65 -7.95
CA VAL A 45 6.98 12.86 -8.79
C VAL A 45 8.28 13.66 -8.63
N VAL A 46 9.12 13.66 -9.65
CA VAL A 46 10.45 14.29 -9.62
C VAL A 46 10.58 15.52 -10.52
N SER A 47 9.61 15.78 -11.42
CA SER A 47 9.61 16.98 -12.26
C SER A 47 8.22 17.33 -12.82
N ASN A 48 8.03 18.59 -13.20
CA ASN A 48 6.76 19.07 -13.80
C ASN A 48 6.46 18.46 -15.18
N ASN A 49 7.47 17.98 -15.91
CA ASN A 49 7.33 17.40 -17.24
C ASN A 49 7.24 15.87 -17.21
N GLN A 50 7.16 15.28 -16.01
CA GLN A 50 7.08 13.84 -15.86
C GLN A 50 5.72 13.32 -16.33
N LYS A 51 5.75 12.25 -17.13
CA LYS A 51 4.55 11.46 -17.42
C LYS A 51 4.24 10.61 -16.20
N LEU A 52 3.01 10.69 -15.71
CA LEU A 52 2.54 9.93 -14.56
C LEU A 52 1.90 8.63 -15.00
N ASP A 53 2.13 7.58 -14.21
CA ASP A 53 1.43 6.32 -14.37
C ASP A 53 -0.03 6.46 -13.97
N TRP A 54 -0.91 5.80 -14.71
CA TRP A 54 -2.34 5.75 -14.40
C TRP A 54 -2.62 4.70 -13.32
N THR A 55 -2.21 5.02 -12.09
CA THR A 55 -2.34 4.11 -10.94
C THR A 55 -2.46 4.88 -9.63
N ASP A 56 -3.18 4.29 -8.68
CA ASP A 56 -3.04 4.62 -7.27
C ASP A 56 -2.05 3.63 -6.64
N THR A 57 -1.19 4.08 -5.74
CA THR A 57 -0.17 3.23 -5.11
C THR A 57 -0.26 3.31 -3.60
N MET A 58 -0.05 2.19 -2.93
CA MET A 58 0.24 2.12 -1.51
C MET A 58 1.63 1.50 -1.34
N TYR A 59 2.58 2.29 -0.85
CA TYR A 59 3.97 1.86 -0.66
C TYR A 59 4.34 1.87 0.82
N LEU A 60 4.81 0.74 1.35
CA LEU A 60 5.14 0.58 2.76
C LEU A 60 6.44 -0.21 2.91
N THR A 61 7.32 0.28 3.79
CA THR A 61 8.49 -0.48 4.23
C THR A 61 8.05 -1.55 5.22
N THR A 62 8.36 -2.82 4.92
CA THR A 62 7.96 -3.97 5.75
C THR A 62 9.12 -4.62 6.50
N LEU A 63 10.36 -4.41 6.04
CA LEU A 63 11.56 -4.95 6.68
C LEU A 63 12.73 -3.95 6.58
N PRO A 64 13.62 -3.93 7.60
CA PRO A 64 13.48 -4.66 8.87
C PRO A 64 12.36 -4.07 9.77
N PRO A 65 11.92 -4.74 10.85
CA PRO A 65 10.79 -4.26 11.65
C PRO A 65 10.96 -2.84 12.22
N GLU A 66 12.18 -2.45 12.56
CA GLU A 66 12.55 -1.13 13.07
C GLU A 66 12.40 0.00 12.04
N SER A 67 12.34 -0.31 10.74
CA SER A 67 12.13 0.69 9.68
C SER A 67 10.65 0.88 9.33
N ARG A 68 9.73 0.18 9.97
CA ARG A 68 8.29 0.30 9.70
C ARG A 68 7.73 1.59 10.29
N LYS A 69 7.16 2.42 9.44
CA LYS A 69 6.37 3.60 9.86
C LYS A 69 4.91 3.19 10.09
N LEU A 70 4.63 2.53 11.22
CA LEU A 70 3.30 1.97 11.52
C LEU A 70 2.17 3.02 11.52
N ASN A 71 2.48 4.30 11.70
CA ASN A 71 1.50 5.39 11.56
C ASN A 71 0.99 5.58 10.12
N LEU A 72 1.71 5.07 9.12
CA LEU A 72 1.33 5.07 7.70
C LEU A 72 0.61 3.78 7.28
N TRP A 73 0.53 2.78 8.18
CA TRP A 73 -0.15 1.53 7.90
C TRP A 73 -1.67 1.71 8.08
N PRO A 74 -2.49 1.28 7.11
CA PRO A 74 -3.93 1.28 7.21
C PRO A 74 -4.43 0.56 8.45
N THR A 75 -5.35 1.20 9.14
CA THR A 75 -6.13 0.59 10.22
C THR A 75 -7.49 0.10 9.73
N ARG A 76 -7.75 0.27 8.43
CA ARG A 76 -8.94 -0.18 7.70
C ARG A 76 -8.51 -0.74 6.35
N PRO A 77 -8.89 -1.98 5.99
CA PRO A 77 -9.64 -2.94 6.80
C PRO A 77 -8.88 -3.37 8.08
N LEU A 78 -9.58 -3.88 9.10
CA LEU A 78 -9.00 -4.22 10.41
C LEU A 78 -7.88 -5.27 10.35
N ASP A 79 -7.91 -6.10 9.31
CA ASP A 79 -6.99 -7.20 9.08
C ASP A 79 -5.78 -6.80 8.21
N PHE A 80 -5.60 -5.51 7.91
CA PHE A 80 -4.43 -4.99 7.21
C PHE A 80 -3.15 -5.24 8.00
#